data_AF-A0A4R8IX94-F1
#
_entry.id   AF-A0A4R8IX94-F1
#
_cell.length_a   1.000
_cell.length_b   1.000
_cell.length_c   1.000
_cell.angle_alpha   90.00
_cell.angle_beta   90.00
_cell.angle_gamma   90.00
#
_symmetry.space_group_name_H-M   'P 1'
#
loop_
_entity.id
_entity.type
_entity.pdbx_description
1 polymer ?
#
loop_
_entity_poly.entity_id
_entity_poly.type
_entity_poly.pdbx_seq_one_letter_code
_entity_poly.pdbx_strand_id
1 'polypeptide(L)'
;MNLESTLKGSLWLAAIATLIVVGIYFYNFHGPLSGVPQDWASFGGYIGGVLGPFYAFLAFIGLLETLRQSRLQRELEGLLHTIHQFEKDLNYYASLTVTCDSPWIWGNDLDAASDIKELPLRTLLESDSIDWEQHLKELRDGLVFRMQADGTLFQDRDIWLKAKLAAEGLFNHLELYREKGGEQAVCEYYYKAYEIPKNRLADSDWPIA
;
A
#
# COMPACT_ATOMS: atom_id res chain seq x y z
N MET A 1 16.96 -3.79 9.69
CA MET A 1 17.50 -4.51 10.87
C MET A 1 16.36 -5.39 11.37
N ASN A 2 16.48 -6.71 11.30
CA ASN A 2 15.34 -7.61 11.57
C ASN A 2 14.98 -7.58 13.06
N LEU A 3 13.73 -7.25 13.40
CA LEU A 3 13.25 -7.17 14.79
C LEU A 3 13.57 -8.45 15.58
N GLU A 4 13.43 -9.60 14.94
CA GLU A 4 13.73 -10.88 15.57
C GLU A 4 15.20 -11.03 15.93
N SER A 5 16.10 -10.53 15.07
CA SER A 5 17.54 -10.56 15.33
C SER A 5 17.94 -9.61 16.46
N THR A 6 17.28 -8.45 16.55
CA THR A 6 17.53 -7.47 17.61
C THR A 6 16.95 -7.91 18.95
N LEU A 7 15.77 -8.54 18.94
CA LEU A 7 15.14 -9.13 20.14
C LEU A 7 15.94 -10.33 20.66
N LYS A 8 16.36 -11.24 19.77
CA LYS A 8 17.21 -12.37 20.18
C LYS A 8 18.55 -11.86 20.74
N GLY A 9 19.15 -10.85 20.10
CA GLY A 9 20.38 -10.23 20.58
C GLY A 9 20.23 -9.57 21.95
N SER A 10 19.16 -8.80 22.18
CA SER A 10 18.91 -8.15 23.47
C SER A 10 18.59 -9.15 24.58
N LEU A 11 17.92 -10.27 24.28
CA LEU A 11 17.67 -11.37 25.22
C LEU A 11 18.98 -12.07 25.65
N TRP A 12 19.87 -12.36 24.69
CA TRP A 12 21.19 -12.94 25.02
C TRP A 12 22.03 -11.98 25.87
N LEU A 13 22.03 -10.69 25.52
CA LEU A 13 22.73 -9.65 26.28
C LEU A 13 22.21 -9.57 27.73
N ALA A 14 20.88 -9.59 27.91
CA ALA A 14 20.22 -9.62 29.20
C ALA A 14 20.60 -10.84 30.06
N ALA A 15 20.60 -12.03 29.44
CA ALA A 15 20.97 -13.27 30.11
C ALA A 15 22.44 -13.25 30.57
N ILE A 16 23.36 -12.80 29.71
CA ILE A 16 24.79 -12.67 30.04
C ILE A 16 25.00 -11.64 31.16
N ALA A 17 24.37 -10.47 31.07
CA ALA A 17 24.47 -9.44 32.11
C ALA A 17 23.99 -9.97 33.47
N THR A 18 22.91 -10.75 33.49
CA THR A 18 22.41 -11.39 34.70
C THR A 18 23.40 -12.39 35.27
N LEU A 19 23.93 -13.28 34.42
CA LEU A 19 24.93 -14.26 34.84
C LEU A 19 26.19 -13.59 35.40
N ILE A 20 26.62 -12.47 34.81
CA ILE A 20 27.76 -11.70 35.30
C ILE A 20 27.45 -11.10 36.67
N VAL A 21 26.32 -10.39 36.83
CA VAL A 21 25.98 -9.75 38.11
C VAL A 21 25.77 -10.78 39.22
N VAL A 22 25.11 -11.90 38.92
CA VAL A 22 24.95 -13.02 39.85
C VAL A 22 26.31 -13.67 40.17
N GLY A 23 27.17 -13.88 39.18
CA GLY A 23 28.52 -14.42 39.36
C GLY A 23 29.40 -13.52 40.24
N ILE A 24 29.37 -12.20 40.00
CA ILE A 24 30.08 -11.20 40.82
C ILE A 24 29.53 -11.19 42.25
N TYR A 25 28.21 -11.33 42.43
CA TYR A 25 27.61 -11.41 43.75
C TYR A 25 28.14 -12.63 44.52
N PHE A 26 28.09 -13.83 43.94
CA PHE A 26 28.60 -15.04 44.60
C PHE A 26 30.12 -15.04 44.79
N TYR A 27 30.86 -14.34 43.92
CA TYR A 27 32.31 -14.17 44.09
C TYR A 27 32.66 -13.26 45.29
N ASN A 28 31.91 -12.18 45.51
CA ASN A 28 32.18 -11.25 46.62
C ASN A 28 31.50 -11.68 47.93
N PHE A 29 30.35 -12.35 47.85
CA PHE A 29 29.52 -12.77 48.98
C PHE A 29 29.37 -14.29 48.96
N HIS A 30 30.46 -14.99 49.25
CA HIS A 30 30.48 -16.46 49.34
C HIS A 30 30.26 -16.95 50.79
N GLY A 31 29.42 -17.97 50.96
CA GLY A 31 29.08 -18.57 52.26
C GLY A 31 28.02 -19.67 52.15
N PRO A 32 27.63 -20.33 53.26
CA PRO A 32 26.51 -21.27 53.25
C PRO A 32 25.20 -20.56 52.92
N LEU A 33 24.25 -21.27 52.30
CA LEU A 33 22.90 -20.76 52.04
C LEU A 33 22.26 -20.28 53.35
N SER A 34 21.80 -19.03 53.36
CA SER A 34 21.18 -18.46 54.54
C SER A 34 19.78 -19.03 54.76
N GLY A 35 19.51 -19.46 55.99
CA GLY A 35 18.17 -19.79 56.49
C GLY A 35 17.36 -18.58 56.93
N VAL A 36 17.93 -17.37 56.88
CA VAL A 36 17.28 -16.12 57.29
C VAL A 36 16.65 -15.45 56.06
N PRO A 37 15.31 -15.26 56.03
CA PRO A 37 14.62 -14.65 54.89
C PRO A 37 15.10 -13.25 54.50
N GLN A 38 15.58 -12.46 55.47
CA GLN A 38 16.06 -11.09 55.26
C GLN A 38 17.27 -11.02 54.30
N ASP A 39 18.11 -12.05 54.29
CA ASP A 39 19.29 -12.10 53.42
C ASP A 39 18.89 -12.25 51.95
N TRP A 40 17.82 -13.00 51.68
CA TRP A 40 17.23 -13.15 50.34
C TRP A 40 16.58 -11.85 49.85
N ALA A 41 15.94 -11.10 50.74
CA ALA A 41 15.42 -9.77 50.40
C ALA A 41 16.55 -8.81 50.02
N SER A 42 17.68 -8.86 50.73
CA SER A 42 18.87 -8.04 50.45
C SER A 42 19.55 -8.45 49.14
N PHE A 43 19.66 -9.75 48.85
CA PHE A 43 20.13 -10.27 47.56
C PHE A 43 19.26 -9.78 46.40
N GLY A 44 17.93 -9.95 46.51
CA GLY A 44 16.98 -9.46 45.51
C GLY A 44 17.09 -7.95 45.31
N GLY A 45 17.31 -7.19 46.39
CA GLY A 45 17.55 -5.75 46.34
C GLY A 45 18.83 -5.37 45.60
N TYR A 46 19.95 -6.09 45.82
CA TYR A 46 21.20 -5.86 45.09
C TYR A 46 21.06 -6.17 43.60
N ILE A 47 20.59 -7.39 43.27
CA ILE A 47 20.41 -7.81 41.86
C ILE A 47 19.43 -6.89 41.15
N GLY A 48 18.26 -6.61 41.76
CA GLY A 48 17.25 -5.73 41.23
C GLY A 48 17.72 -4.27 41.12
N GLY A 49 18.54 -3.79 42.05
CA GLY A 49 19.10 -2.44 42.02
C GLY A 49 20.14 -2.26 40.90
N VAL A 50 20.98 -3.26 40.66
CA VAL A 50 22.02 -3.21 39.61
C VAL A 50 21.43 -3.48 38.22
N LEU A 51 20.62 -4.53 38.09
CA LEU A 51 20.05 -4.92 36.80
C LEU A 51 18.78 -4.15 36.43
N GLY A 52 18.05 -3.59 37.40
CA GLY A 52 16.79 -2.88 37.17
C GLY A 52 16.91 -1.74 36.16
N PRO A 53 17.83 -0.77 36.35
CA PRO A 53 18.06 0.30 35.38
C PRO A 53 18.47 -0.21 33.99
N PHE A 54 19.28 -1.27 33.95
CA PHE A 54 19.73 -1.89 32.69
C PHE A 54 18.55 -2.51 31.93
N TYR A 55 17.70 -3.27 32.61
CA TYR A 55 16.49 -3.86 32.04
C TYR A 55 15.48 -2.81 31.61
N ALA A 56 15.29 -1.76 32.40
CA ALA A 56 14.42 -0.64 32.04
C ALA A 56 14.90 0.02 30.74
N PHE A 57 16.21 0.21 30.57
CA PHE A 57 16.77 0.76 29.35
C PHE A 57 16.58 -0.17 28.14
N LEU A 58 16.79 -1.48 28.29
CA LEU A 58 16.52 -2.45 27.22
C LEU A 58 15.04 -2.48 26.81
N ALA A 59 14.13 -2.45 27.79
CA ALA A 59 12.69 -2.37 27.54
C ALA A 59 12.31 -1.09 26.79
N PHE A 60 12.92 0.04 27.15
CA PHE A 60 12.72 1.31 26.45
C PHE A 60 13.16 1.24 24.98
N ILE A 61 14.30 0.63 24.68
CA ILE A 61 14.75 0.42 23.28
C ILE A 61 13.76 -0.48 22.52
N GLY A 62 13.32 -1.58 23.13
CA GLY A 62 12.33 -2.47 22.52
C GLY A 62 11.02 -1.76 22.18
N LEU A 63 10.56 -0.88 23.07
CA LEU A 63 9.37 -0.06 22.85
C LEU A 63 9.58 0.93 21.69
N LEU A 64 10.72 1.61 21.63
CA LEU A 64 11.04 2.54 20.53
C LEU A 64 11.01 1.85 19.17
N GLU A 65 11.59 0.66 19.07
CA GLU A 65 11.60 -0.10 17.81
C GLU A 65 10.19 -0.56 17.43
N THR A 66 9.40 -1.03 18.41
CA THR A 66 8.00 -1.39 18.21
C THR A 66 7.21 -0.20 17.68
N LEU A 67 7.37 0.99 18.29
CA LEU A 67 6.70 2.21 17.86
C LEU A 67 7.08 2.63 16.43
N ARG A 68 8.36 2.47 16.06
CA ARG A 68 8.84 2.74 14.70
C ARG A 68 8.17 1.82 13.69
N GLN A 69 8.12 0.52 13.97
CA GLN A 69 7.49 -0.46 13.08
C GLN A 69 5.98 -0.25 12.98
N SER A 70 5.31 0.03 14.09
CA SER A 70 3.88 0.35 14.07
C SER A 70 3.57 1.62 13.26
N ARG A 71 4.47 2.61 13.23
CA ARG A 71 4.30 3.79 12.35
C ARG A 71 4.42 3.41 10.88
N LEU A 72 5.45 2.64 10.51
CA LEU A 72 5.63 2.18 9.14
C LEU A 72 4.43 1.37 8.64
N GLN A 73 3.92 0.44 9.47
CA GLN A 73 2.73 -0.35 9.14
C GLN A 73 1.51 0.52 8.89
N ARG A 74 1.24 1.51 9.76
CA ARG A 74 0.12 2.45 9.56
C ARG A 74 0.27 3.28 8.29
N GLU A 75 1.49 3.68 7.94
CA GLU A 75 1.73 4.40 6.69
C GLU A 75 1.46 3.52 5.46
N LEU A 76 1.90 2.26 5.47
CA LEU A 76 1.63 1.30 4.41
C LEU A 76 0.14 1.01 4.27
N GLU A 77 -0.57 0.80 5.37
CA GLU A 77 -2.03 0.63 5.40
C GLU A 77 -2.75 1.87 4.85
N GLY A 78 -2.28 3.07 5.20
CA GLY A 78 -2.80 4.33 4.66
C GLY A 78 -2.61 4.43 3.14
N LEU A 79 -1.43 4.06 2.64
CA LEU A 79 -1.16 4.02 1.19
C LEU A 79 -2.08 3.02 0.48
N LEU A 80 -2.24 1.81 1.01
CA LEU A 80 -3.16 0.81 0.45
C LEU A 80 -4.60 1.29 0.43
N HIS A 81 -5.05 1.94 1.50
CA HIS A 81 -6.39 2.52 1.53
C HIS A 81 -6.57 3.57 0.43
N THR A 82 -5.58 4.46 0.23
CA THR A 82 -5.60 5.45 -0.85
C THR A 82 -5.59 4.80 -2.23
N ILE A 83 -4.77 3.76 -2.45
CA ILE A 83 -4.75 2.98 -3.69
C ILE A 83 -6.16 2.40 -3.97
N HIS A 84 -6.80 1.82 -2.96
CA HIS A 84 -8.16 1.29 -3.08
C HIS A 84 -9.22 2.37 -3.38
N GLN A 85 -9.03 3.58 -2.86
CA GLN A 85 -9.90 4.71 -3.21
C GLN A 85 -9.73 5.09 -4.68
N PHE A 86 -8.50 5.19 -5.17
CA PHE A 86 -8.26 5.46 -6.60
C PHE A 86 -8.76 4.32 -7.49
N GLU A 87 -8.63 3.07 -7.07
CA GLU A 87 -9.20 1.91 -7.77
C GLU A 87 -10.73 2.03 -7.88
N LYS A 88 -11.40 2.39 -6.78
CA LYS A 88 -12.86 2.63 -6.79
C LYS A 88 -13.25 3.77 -7.72
N ASP A 89 -12.53 4.88 -7.65
CA ASP A 89 -12.78 6.05 -8.49
C ASP A 89 -12.59 5.71 -9.97
N LEU A 90 -11.48 5.03 -10.32
CA LEU A 90 -11.21 4.56 -11.66
C LEU A 90 -12.31 3.62 -12.15
N ASN A 91 -12.70 2.64 -11.34
CA ASN A 91 -13.76 1.70 -11.66
C ASN A 91 -15.11 2.40 -11.85
N TYR A 92 -15.40 3.43 -11.06
CA TYR A 92 -16.60 4.26 -11.19
C TYR A 92 -16.59 5.01 -12.52
N TYR A 93 -15.54 5.79 -12.82
CA TYR A 93 -15.46 6.53 -14.08
C TYR A 93 -15.41 5.60 -15.31
N ALA A 94 -14.74 4.46 -15.21
CA ALA A 94 -14.73 3.45 -16.26
C ALA A 94 -16.13 2.83 -16.50
N SER A 95 -16.99 2.79 -15.49
CA SER A 95 -18.37 2.30 -15.67
C SER A 95 -19.31 3.31 -16.34
N LEU A 96 -18.90 4.58 -16.43
CA LEU A 96 -19.72 5.61 -17.06
C LEU A 96 -19.75 5.44 -18.58
N THR A 97 -20.89 5.77 -19.15
CA THR A 97 -21.18 5.68 -20.58
C THR A 97 -20.60 6.89 -21.29
N VAL A 98 -19.81 6.64 -22.33
CA VAL A 98 -19.12 7.65 -23.12
C VAL A 98 -19.53 7.56 -24.59
N THR A 99 -19.37 8.66 -25.33
CA THR A 99 -19.56 8.64 -26.80
C THR A 99 -18.60 7.64 -27.43
N CYS A 100 -19.13 6.81 -28.32
CA CYS A 100 -18.32 5.95 -29.17
C CYS A 100 -19.10 5.75 -30.46
N ASP A 101 -18.83 6.57 -31.46
CA ASP A 101 -19.57 6.52 -32.73
C ASP A 101 -18.89 5.54 -33.68
N SER A 102 -19.58 4.42 -33.94
CA SER A 102 -19.14 3.39 -34.88
C SER A 102 -17.79 2.75 -34.54
N PRO A 103 -17.60 2.19 -33.32
CA PRO A 103 -16.37 1.50 -32.96
C PRO A 103 -16.07 0.37 -33.91
N TRP A 104 -14.81 0.25 -34.29
CA TRP A 104 -14.37 -0.93 -34.99
C TRP A 104 -14.36 -2.11 -34.02
N ILE A 105 -15.04 -3.20 -34.38
CA ILE A 105 -15.11 -4.44 -33.59
C ILE A 105 -14.62 -5.58 -34.47
N TRP A 106 -13.72 -6.42 -33.96
CA TRP A 106 -13.36 -7.66 -34.65
C TRP A 106 -14.58 -8.61 -34.74
N GLY A 107 -15.13 -8.80 -35.94
CA GLY A 107 -16.24 -9.72 -36.19
C GLY A 107 -16.84 -9.56 -37.59
N ASN A 108 -17.49 -10.62 -38.10
CA ASN A 108 -17.96 -10.71 -39.50
C ASN A 108 -19.24 -9.89 -39.81
N ASP A 109 -19.76 -9.11 -38.87
CA ASP A 109 -20.94 -8.26 -39.07
C ASP A 109 -20.53 -6.79 -39.02
N LEU A 110 -20.18 -6.25 -40.18
CA LEU A 110 -19.73 -4.87 -40.37
C LEU A 110 -20.84 -3.85 -40.05
N ASP A 111 -22.10 -4.26 -40.11
CA ASP A 111 -23.24 -3.36 -39.95
C ASP A 111 -23.58 -3.15 -38.46
N ALA A 112 -23.30 -4.14 -37.59
CA ALA A 112 -23.59 -4.07 -36.16
C ALA A 112 -22.81 -2.96 -35.40
N ALA A 113 -21.62 -2.59 -35.90
CA ALA A 113 -20.82 -1.51 -35.33
C ALA A 113 -21.46 -0.13 -35.53
N SER A 114 -22.14 0.08 -36.67
CA SER A 114 -22.72 1.38 -37.05
C SER A 114 -23.91 1.81 -36.16
N ASP A 115 -24.53 0.85 -35.47
CA ASP A 115 -25.63 1.10 -34.55
C ASP A 115 -25.14 1.49 -33.13
N ILE A 116 -23.85 1.27 -32.83
CA ILE A 116 -23.26 1.58 -31.53
C ILE A 116 -22.81 3.03 -31.52
N LYS A 117 -23.39 3.81 -30.61
CA LYS A 117 -23.08 5.23 -30.41
C LYS A 117 -22.54 5.55 -29.02
N GLU A 118 -22.74 4.61 -28.09
CA GLU A 118 -22.48 4.80 -26.67
C GLU A 118 -22.08 3.46 -26.06
N LEU A 119 -21.08 3.49 -25.18
CA LEU A 119 -20.65 2.32 -24.42
C LEU A 119 -19.93 2.74 -23.14
N PRO A 120 -19.80 1.86 -22.13
CA PRO A 120 -19.03 2.16 -20.93
C PRO A 120 -17.54 2.36 -21.26
N LEU A 121 -16.92 3.38 -20.69
CA LEU A 121 -15.50 3.69 -20.91
C LEU A 121 -14.58 2.46 -20.71
N ARG A 122 -14.91 1.60 -19.75
CA ARG A 122 -14.21 0.33 -19.49
C ARG A 122 -14.03 -0.52 -20.74
N THR A 123 -15.02 -0.55 -21.62
CA THR A 123 -14.98 -1.33 -22.85
C THR A 123 -13.88 -0.82 -23.79
N LEU A 124 -13.65 0.49 -23.85
CA LEU A 124 -12.51 1.09 -24.58
C LEU A 124 -11.17 0.78 -23.89
N LEU A 125 -11.15 0.73 -22.56
CA LEU A 125 -9.92 0.53 -21.79
C LEU A 125 -9.45 -0.93 -21.74
N GLU A 126 -10.37 -1.89 -21.83
CA GLU A 126 -10.08 -3.32 -21.65
C GLU A 126 -10.15 -4.13 -22.95
N SER A 127 -10.87 -3.66 -23.97
CA SER A 127 -11.05 -4.45 -25.21
C SER A 127 -9.85 -4.35 -26.14
N ASP A 128 -9.29 -5.47 -26.58
CA ASP A 128 -8.25 -5.52 -27.61
C ASP A 128 -8.80 -5.43 -29.03
N SER A 129 -10.12 -5.57 -29.19
CA SER A 129 -10.77 -5.60 -30.49
C SER A 129 -11.34 -4.26 -30.92
N ILE A 130 -11.22 -3.22 -30.08
CA ILE A 130 -11.78 -1.89 -30.32
C ILE A 130 -10.65 -0.93 -30.67
N ASP A 131 -10.88 -0.05 -31.65
CA ASP A 131 -10.05 1.08 -32.03
C ASP A 131 -10.07 2.21 -30.97
N TRP A 132 -9.79 1.83 -29.73
CA TRP A 132 -9.84 2.69 -28.55
C TRP A 132 -9.00 3.97 -28.71
N GLU A 133 -7.91 3.93 -29.49
CA GLU A 133 -7.03 5.09 -29.72
C GLU A 133 -7.76 6.27 -30.37
N GLN A 134 -8.66 6.00 -31.32
CA GLN A 134 -9.41 7.05 -32.01
C GLN A 134 -10.46 7.63 -31.06
N HIS A 135 -11.23 6.76 -30.41
CA HIS A 135 -12.32 7.19 -29.54
C HIS A 135 -11.85 7.87 -28.25
N LEU A 136 -10.74 7.44 -27.64
CA LEU A 136 -10.21 8.13 -26.45
C LEU A 136 -9.77 9.57 -26.79
N LYS A 137 -9.26 9.82 -28.01
CA LYS A 137 -8.93 11.19 -28.46
C LYS A 137 -10.18 12.04 -28.66
N GLU A 138 -11.23 11.48 -29.26
CA GLU A 138 -12.52 12.14 -29.43
C GLU A 138 -13.14 12.50 -28.07
N LEU A 139 -13.06 11.61 -27.08
CA LEU A 139 -13.53 11.88 -25.72
C LEU A 139 -12.74 12.97 -25.02
N ARG A 140 -11.40 12.96 -25.14
CA ARG A 140 -10.53 13.99 -24.56
C ARG A 140 -10.89 15.39 -25.06
N ASP A 141 -11.17 15.52 -26.35
CA ASP A 141 -11.45 16.82 -26.99
C ASP A 141 -12.96 17.15 -27.01
N GLY A 142 -13.80 16.17 -26.69
CA GLY A 142 -15.26 16.26 -26.75
C GLY A 142 -15.87 17.11 -25.65
N LEU A 143 -16.82 17.98 -26.03
CA LEU A 143 -17.60 18.83 -25.11
C LEU A 143 -19.06 18.35 -24.98
N VAL A 144 -19.33 17.12 -25.40
CA VAL A 144 -20.68 16.54 -25.37
C VAL A 144 -21.08 16.30 -23.92
N PHE A 145 -22.18 16.92 -23.52
CA PHE A 145 -22.81 16.67 -22.22
C PHE A 145 -23.68 15.42 -22.28
N ARG A 146 -23.57 14.58 -21.26
CA ARG A 146 -24.33 13.35 -21.11
C ARG A 146 -24.95 13.29 -19.73
N MET A 147 -26.23 12.93 -19.71
CA MET A 147 -26.94 12.63 -18.48
C MET A 147 -26.75 11.15 -18.19
N GLN A 148 -26.10 10.85 -17.08
CA GLN A 148 -25.83 9.50 -16.62
C GLN A 148 -27.09 8.87 -16.02
N ALA A 149 -27.08 7.55 -15.85
CA ALA A 149 -28.22 6.81 -15.29
C ALA A 149 -28.67 7.27 -13.88
N ASP A 150 -27.77 7.92 -13.13
CA ASP A 150 -28.05 8.49 -11.80
C ASP A 150 -28.56 9.95 -11.86
N GLY A 151 -28.76 10.50 -13.06
CA GLY A 151 -29.21 11.88 -13.29
C GLY A 151 -28.10 12.93 -13.22
N THR A 152 -26.85 12.53 -13.00
CA THR A 152 -25.71 13.45 -13.05
C THR A 152 -25.41 13.85 -14.50
N LEU A 153 -24.92 15.08 -14.70
CA LEU A 153 -24.49 15.57 -16.00
C LEU A 153 -22.97 15.60 -16.05
N PHE A 154 -22.37 14.82 -16.94
CA PHE A 154 -20.94 14.82 -17.19
C PHE A 154 -20.64 15.19 -18.64
N GLN A 155 -19.50 15.85 -18.87
CA GLN A 155 -18.91 15.88 -20.20
C GLN A 155 -18.07 14.63 -20.40
N ASP A 156 -18.04 14.09 -21.62
CA ASP A 156 -17.18 12.96 -21.97
C ASP A 156 -15.71 13.18 -21.60
N ARG A 157 -15.20 14.39 -21.87
CA ARG A 157 -13.86 14.81 -21.46
C ARG A 157 -13.65 14.74 -19.95
N ASP A 158 -14.65 15.10 -19.15
CA ASP A 158 -14.55 15.05 -17.69
C ASP A 158 -14.47 13.61 -17.19
N ILE A 159 -15.23 12.69 -17.81
CA ILE A 159 -15.17 11.26 -17.50
C ILE A 159 -13.78 10.72 -17.80
N TRP A 160 -13.26 10.99 -19.01
CA TRP A 160 -11.91 10.61 -19.41
C TRP A 160 -10.84 11.20 -18.46
N LEU A 161 -10.90 12.50 -18.18
CA LEU A 161 -9.91 13.18 -17.36
C LEU A 161 -9.90 12.64 -15.92
N LYS A 162 -11.08 12.38 -15.35
CA LYS A 162 -11.18 11.83 -14.00
C LYS A 162 -10.72 10.38 -13.93
N ALA A 163 -11.03 9.56 -14.94
CA ALA A 163 -10.49 8.21 -15.05
C ALA A 163 -8.95 8.24 -15.14
N LYS A 164 -8.40 9.12 -15.99
CA LYS A 164 -6.95 9.29 -16.13
C LYS A 164 -6.29 9.71 -14.82
N LEU A 165 -6.80 10.75 -14.15
CA LEU A 165 -6.28 11.20 -12.86
C LEU A 165 -6.37 10.11 -11.78
N ALA A 166 -7.43 9.30 -11.79
CA ALA A 166 -7.57 8.18 -10.88
C ALA A 166 -6.52 7.08 -11.16
N ALA A 167 -6.30 6.75 -12.42
CA ALA A 167 -5.26 5.79 -12.83
C ALA A 167 -3.85 6.29 -12.47
N GLU A 168 -3.53 7.56 -12.74
CA GLU A 168 -2.24 8.16 -12.35
C GLU A 168 -2.07 8.16 -10.82
N GLY A 169 -3.10 8.59 -10.09
CA GLY A 169 -3.12 8.59 -8.63
C GLY A 169 -2.88 7.19 -8.05
N LEU A 170 -3.53 6.16 -8.61
CA LEU A 170 -3.32 4.76 -8.24
C LEU A 170 -1.85 4.37 -8.38
N PHE A 171 -1.26 4.56 -9.56
CA PHE A 171 0.11 4.13 -9.82
C PHE A 171 1.16 4.92 -9.03
N ASN A 172 0.96 6.23 -8.83
CA ASN A 172 1.85 7.04 -8.02
C ASN A 172 1.89 6.54 -6.56
N HIS A 173 0.73 6.22 -5.98
CA HIS A 173 0.68 5.69 -4.62
C HIS A 173 1.16 4.24 -4.53
N LEU A 174 0.96 3.45 -5.59
CA LEU A 174 1.49 2.10 -5.71
C LEU A 174 3.02 2.07 -5.72
N GLU A 175 3.65 3.02 -6.40
CA GLU A 175 5.11 3.16 -6.42
C GLU A 175 5.65 3.55 -5.05
N LEU A 176 5.02 4.53 -4.37
CA LEU A 176 5.36 4.88 -2.98
C LEU A 176 5.18 3.70 -2.01
N TYR A 177 4.13 2.89 -2.20
CA TYR A 177 3.90 1.68 -1.41
C TYR A 177 5.02 0.65 -1.62
N ARG A 178 5.44 0.44 -2.87
CA ARG A 178 6.57 -0.42 -3.21
C ARG A 178 7.88 0.07 -2.58
N GLU A 179 8.19 1.36 -2.70
CA GLU A 179 9.41 1.96 -2.14
C GLU A 179 9.51 1.81 -0.62
N LYS A 180 8.37 1.88 0.09
CA LYS A 180 8.31 1.69 1.54
C LYS A 180 8.37 0.23 2.00
N GLY A 181 8.56 -0.72 1.07
CA GLY A 181 8.63 -2.14 1.38
C GLY A 181 7.26 -2.80 1.53
N GLY A 182 6.24 -2.29 0.83
CA GLY A 182 4.95 -2.94 0.69
C GLY A 182 5.03 -4.32 0.03
N GLU A 183 3.94 -5.08 0.12
CA GLU A 183 3.88 -6.44 -0.41
C GLU A 183 3.96 -6.46 -1.94
N GLN A 184 4.93 -7.21 -2.46
CA GLN A 184 5.18 -7.30 -3.90
C GLN A 184 3.99 -7.90 -4.67
N ALA A 185 3.29 -8.88 -4.09
CA ALA A 185 2.11 -9.50 -4.70
C ALA A 185 0.98 -8.49 -4.94
N VAL A 186 0.81 -7.52 -4.03
CA VAL A 186 -0.17 -6.43 -4.21
C VAL A 186 0.22 -5.55 -5.38
N CYS A 187 1.50 -5.20 -5.49
CA CYS A 187 2.00 -4.44 -6.63
C CYS A 187 1.74 -5.17 -7.96
N GLU A 188 2.10 -6.45 -8.04
CA GLU A 188 1.90 -7.27 -9.24
C GLU A 188 0.43 -7.39 -9.65
N TYR A 189 -0.48 -7.52 -8.69
CA TYR A 189 -1.92 -7.51 -8.94
C TYR A 189 -2.35 -6.21 -9.65
N TYR A 190 -2.00 -5.04 -9.08
CA TYR A 190 -2.42 -3.75 -9.63
C TYR A 190 -1.79 -3.45 -11.01
N TYR A 191 -0.50 -3.77 -11.19
CA TYR A 191 0.12 -3.63 -12.51
C TYR A 191 -0.58 -4.49 -13.54
N LYS A 192 -0.81 -5.78 -13.25
CA LYS A 192 -1.49 -6.69 -14.17
C LYS A 192 -2.92 -6.23 -14.52
N ALA A 193 -3.65 -5.70 -13.56
CA ALA A 193 -5.05 -5.31 -13.75
C ALA A 193 -5.21 -3.95 -14.45
N TYR A 194 -4.33 -2.98 -14.17
CA TYR A 194 -4.58 -1.57 -14.50
C TYR A 194 -3.51 -0.92 -15.38
N GLU A 195 -2.42 -1.59 -15.72
CA GLU A 195 -1.37 -1.03 -16.58
C GLU A 195 -1.90 -0.71 -17.98
N ILE A 196 -2.65 -1.62 -18.60
CA ILE A 196 -3.24 -1.39 -19.93
C ILE A 196 -4.22 -0.20 -19.89
N PRO A 197 -5.24 -0.16 -19.01
CA PRO A 197 -6.12 1.01 -18.87
C PRO A 197 -5.37 2.32 -18.65
N LYS A 198 -4.35 2.33 -17.79
CA LYS A 198 -3.53 3.52 -17.51
C LYS A 198 -2.80 3.99 -18.77
N ASN A 199 -2.15 3.09 -19.49
CA ASN A 199 -1.40 3.44 -20.70
C ASN A 199 -2.33 3.97 -21.79
N ARG A 200 -3.50 3.36 -22.00
CA ARG A 200 -4.49 3.86 -22.97
C ARG A 200 -4.98 5.27 -22.64
N LEU A 201 -5.23 5.55 -21.36
CA LEU A 201 -5.59 6.90 -20.89
C LEU A 201 -4.45 7.92 -21.06
N ALA A 202 -3.19 7.49 -20.91
CA ALA A 202 -2.02 8.35 -21.07
C ALA A 202 -1.64 8.59 -22.55
N ASP A 203 -1.68 7.56 -23.40
CA ASP A 203 -1.32 7.65 -24.83
C ASP A 203 -2.25 8.58 -25.60
N SER A 204 -3.47 8.78 -25.09
CA SER A 204 -4.37 9.81 -25.59
C SER A 204 -3.89 11.25 -25.36
N ASP A 205 -2.74 11.52 -24.74
CA ASP A 205 -2.13 12.86 -24.63
C ASP A 205 -1.17 13.24 -25.78
N TRP A 206 -0.69 12.29 -26.58
CA TRP A 206 0.39 12.55 -27.53
C TRP A 206 -0.08 13.37 -28.75
N PRO A 207 0.48 14.57 -29.02
CA PRO A 207 0.25 15.25 -30.28
C PRO A 207 0.98 14.49 -31.39
N ILE A 208 0.25 14.03 -32.40
CA ILE A 208 0.87 13.46 -33.61
C ILE A 208 1.67 14.58 -34.28
N ALA A 209 2.97 14.36 -34.47
CA ALA A 209 3.85 15.21 -35.26
C ALA A 209 3.44 15.22 -36.74
#